data_AF-A0A962M522-F1
#
_entry.id   AF-A0A962M522-F1
#
_cell.length_a   1.000
_cell.length_b   1.000
_cell.length_c   1.000
_cell.angle_alpha   90.00
_cell.angle_beta   90.00
_cell.angle_gamma   90.00
#
_symmetry.space_group_name_H-M   'P 1'
#
loop_
_entity.id
_entity.type
_entity.pdbx_description
1 polymer ?
#
loop_
_entity_poly.entity_id
_entity_poly.type
_entity_poly.pdbx_seq_one_letter_code
_entity_poly.pdbx_strand_id
1 'polypeptide(L)'
;MKRQIVEIGKQYKDWLVLEKIGIIKKNVYYKCKCLRCGNEYDVRKPHILNKNQSFCCKRCGKRKEIMPNDTYKQLKVIKEIDGKLYKGKNQRQFLCECLNCNNIFTISIVGLLSTTQSFTCNRCARRKDITGQKFNMLTVIELDRIENNKSYYKCICDCGKIVTARSDHIQDSRNVSCGCYKREIHTGENNHNWKGGVLTKYKKMRARINHIYKAKIHKRDDYTCHKCKKKFDKLICHHILDFATYEHMRDIESNMCSLCNKCHYEYHKLYGGYSATTYLPDFEEWLGEKYKYRAQLLSDYCEPIYI
;
A
#
# COMPACT_ATOMS: atom_id res chain seq x y z
N MET A 1 41.57 50.25 -36.34
CA MET A 1 40.96 49.09 -35.65
C MET A 1 41.80 47.84 -35.89
N LYS A 2 42.27 47.16 -34.83
CA LYS A 2 43.04 45.91 -34.95
C LYS A 2 42.19 44.85 -35.66
N ARG A 3 42.63 44.37 -36.83
CA ARG A 3 41.97 43.25 -37.52
C ARG A 3 42.15 42.01 -36.64
N GLN A 4 41.07 41.50 -36.03
CA GLN A 4 41.13 40.25 -35.27
C GLN A 4 41.56 39.10 -36.20
N ILE A 5 42.57 38.32 -35.80
CA ILE A 5 43.10 37.19 -36.57
C ILE A 5 42.53 35.89 -35.96
N VAL A 6 42.17 34.93 -36.81
CA VAL A 6 41.78 33.58 -36.39
C VAL A 6 43.01 32.70 -36.53
N GLU A 7 43.45 32.10 -35.43
CA GLU A 7 44.65 31.26 -35.35
C GLU A 7 44.29 29.79 -35.64
N ILE A 8 45.12 29.11 -36.43
CA ILE A 8 45.00 27.68 -36.70
C ILE A 8 45.38 26.89 -35.43
N GLY A 9 44.67 25.81 -35.14
CA GLY A 9 44.84 24.98 -33.94
C GLY A 9 44.17 25.54 -32.69
N LYS A 10 43.60 26.76 -32.75
CA LYS A 10 42.97 27.41 -31.59
C LYS A 10 41.48 27.13 -31.52
N GLN A 11 41.00 27.01 -30.28
CA GLN A 11 39.58 26.88 -29.98
C GLN A 11 38.93 28.27 -29.85
N TYR A 12 37.79 28.43 -30.52
CA TYR A 12 36.90 29.59 -30.41
C TYR A 12 35.50 29.09 -30.06
N LYS A 13 35.12 29.20 -28.78
CA LYS A 13 33.88 28.61 -28.24
C LYS A 13 33.82 27.11 -28.54
N ASP A 14 32.87 26.67 -29.35
CA ASP A 14 32.65 25.27 -29.72
C ASP A 14 33.36 24.87 -31.04
N TRP A 15 34.24 25.72 -31.57
CA TRP A 15 34.98 25.49 -32.81
C TRP A 15 36.47 25.29 -32.56
N LEU A 16 37.04 24.20 -33.06
CA LEU A 16 38.48 24.04 -33.23
C LEU A 16 38.85 24.38 -34.69
N VAL A 17 39.71 25.36 -34.89
CA VAL A 17 40.14 25.79 -36.23
C VAL A 17 41.23 24.85 -36.74
N LEU A 18 40.99 24.18 -37.88
CA LEU A 18 41.91 23.18 -38.44
C LEU A 18 42.82 23.77 -39.52
N GLU A 19 42.26 24.55 -40.43
CA GLU A 19 43.03 25.18 -41.52
C GLU A 19 42.29 26.38 -42.12
N LYS A 20 43.03 27.25 -42.80
CA LYS A 20 42.46 28.39 -43.54
C LYS A 20 42.19 27.95 -44.98
N ILE A 21 40.93 28.02 -45.41
CA ILE A 21 40.51 27.56 -46.74
C ILE A 21 40.81 28.62 -47.80
N GLY A 22 40.47 29.88 -47.53
CA GLY A 22 40.63 30.94 -48.52
C GLY A 22 39.62 32.08 -48.37
N ILE A 23 39.48 32.88 -49.42
CA ILE A 23 38.56 34.02 -49.47
C ILE A 23 37.50 33.75 -50.53
N ILE A 24 36.22 33.75 -50.13
CA ILE A 24 35.07 33.55 -51.02
C ILE A 24 34.11 34.73 -50.83
N LYS A 25 33.77 35.44 -51.90
CA LYS A 25 32.85 36.60 -51.89
C LYS A 25 33.14 37.58 -50.72
N LYS A 26 34.41 38.03 -50.63
CA LYS A 26 34.94 38.95 -49.60
C LYS A 26 34.99 38.43 -48.15
N ASN A 27 34.62 37.17 -47.89
CA ASN A 27 34.71 36.55 -46.57
C ASN A 27 35.86 35.54 -46.50
N VAL A 28 36.62 35.54 -45.41
CA VAL A 28 37.64 34.52 -45.13
C VAL A 28 36.97 33.29 -44.51
N TYR A 29 37.26 32.10 -45.05
CA TYR A 29 36.75 30.82 -44.54
C TYR A 29 37.86 29.99 -43.91
N TYR A 30 37.49 29.25 -42.87
CA TYR A 30 38.33 28.28 -42.19
C TYR A 30 37.59 26.95 -42.12
N LYS A 31 38.33 25.85 -42.20
CA LYS A 31 37.83 24.53 -41.88
C LYS A 31 37.87 24.37 -40.37
N CYS A 32 36.74 24.09 -39.75
CA CYS A 32 36.62 23.99 -38.30
C CYS A 32 35.91 22.70 -37.89
N LYS A 33 36.39 22.05 -36.83
CA LYS A 33 35.71 20.93 -36.17
C LYS A 33 34.77 21.47 -35.09
N CYS A 34 33.47 21.14 -35.12
CA CYS A 34 32.59 21.47 -33.98
C CYS A 34 32.85 20.47 -32.85
N LEU A 35 33.26 20.98 -31.69
CA LEU A 35 33.60 20.20 -30.50
C LEU A 35 32.39 19.50 -29.88
N ARG A 36 31.15 19.92 -30.19
CA ARG A 36 29.92 19.24 -29.72
C ARG A 36 29.52 18.01 -30.54
N CYS A 37 29.79 17.97 -31.85
CA CYS A 37 29.32 16.88 -32.72
C CYS A 37 30.44 16.18 -33.51
N GLY A 38 31.68 16.64 -33.39
CA GLY A 38 32.85 16.05 -34.03
C GLY A 38 32.98 16.29 -35.53
N ASN A 39 31.96 16.83 -36.20
CA ASN A 39 32.00 17.05 -37.65
C ASN A 39 32.75 18.32 -38.02
N GLU A 40 33.30 18.33 -39.23
CA GLU A 40 34.04 19.43 -39.83
C GLU A 40 33.13 20.27 -40.72
N TYR A 41 33.35 21.58 -40.73
CA TYR A 41 32.56 22.55 -41.49
C TYR A 41 33.44 23.67 -42.00
N ASP A 42 33.07 24.23 -43.15
CA ASP A 42 33.65 25.46 -43.66
C ASP A 42 32.92 26.65 -43.03
N VAL A 43 33.63 27.37 -42.17
CA VAL A 43 33.05 28.42 -41.33
C VAL A 43 33.67 29.78 -41.68
N ARG A 44 32.82 30.76 -41.96
CA ARG A 44 33.26 32.15 -42.21
C ARG A 44 33.82 32.79 -40.94
N LYS A 45 34.89 33.55 -41.08
CA LYS A 45 35.60 34.26 -40.01
C LYS A 45 34.70 35.02 -39.01
N PRO A 46 33.68 35.81 -39.44
CA PRO A 46 32.81 36.51 -38.48
C PRO A 46 32.01 35.58 -37.56
N HIS A 47 31.70 34.37 -38.03
CA HIS A 47 30.97 33.38 -37.25
C HIS A 47 31.87 32.76 -36.18
N ILE A 48 33.11 32.42 -36.53
CA ILE A 48 34.11 31.88 -35.58
C ILE A 48 34.37 32.86 -34.42
N LEU A 49 34.44 34.16 -34.73
CA LEU A 49 34.72 35.21 -33.75
C LEU A 49 33.49 35.69 -32.96
N ASN A 50 32.28 35.24 -33.32
CA ASN A 50 31.05 35.67 -32.67
C ASN A 50 30.86 34.97 -31.31
N LYS A 51 31.22 35.67 -30.23
CA LYS A 51 31.03 35.18 -28.84
C LYS A 51 29.56 34.93 -28.48
N ASN A 52 28.64 35.68 -29.09
CA ASN A 52 27.20 35.63 -28.81
C ASN A 52 26.43 34.63 -29.69
N GLN A 53 27.13 33.79 -30.46
CA GLN A 53 26.48 32.83 -31.34
C GLN A 53 25.70 31.77 -30.54
N SER A 54 24.42 31.58 -30.82
CA SER A 54 23.52 30.69 -30.07
C SER A 54 23.79 29.19 -30.26
N PHE A 55 24.47 28.78 -31.33
CA PHE A 55 24.79 27.37 -31.61
C PHE A 55 26.11 27.22 -32.36
N CYS A 56 26.91 26.17 -32.09
CA CYS A 56 28.19 25.95 -32.80
C CYS A 56 27.98 25.84 -34.31
N CYS A 57 27.16 24.90 -34.78
CA CYS A 57 26.95 24.55 -36.18
C CYS A 57 25.46 24.33 -36.47
N LYS A 58 25.07 24.34 -37.75
CA LYS A 58 23.67 24.13 -38.17
C LYS A 58 23.06 22.81 -37.67
N ARG A 59 23.91 21.78 -37.46
CA ARG A 59 23.48 20.47 -36.92
C ARG A 59 23.21 20.55 -35.41
N CYS A 60 24.09 21.18 -34.65
CA CYS A 60 23.95 21.33 -33.20
C CYS A 60 22.87 22.35 -32.83
N GLY A 61 22.66 23.39 -33.62
CA GLY A 61 21.57 24.36 -33.40
C GLY A 61 20.16 23.77 -33.52
N LYS A 62 20.03 22.53 -34.01
CA LYS A 62 18.78 21.77 -34.06
C LYS A 62 18.66 20.68 -32.99
N ARG A 63 19.69 20.43 -32.18
CA ARG A 63 19.65 19.37 -31.16
C ARG A 63 18.99 19.90 -29.88
N LYS A 64 17.83 19.34 -29.52
CA LYS A 64 17.23 19.53 -28.20
C LYS A 64 18.10 18.86 -27.14
N GLU A 65 18.61 19.64 -26.19
CA GLU A 65 19.30 19.14 -25.01
C GLU A 65 18.26 18.48 -24.07
N ILE A 66 18.59 17.30 -23.54
CA ILE A 66 17.75 16.52 -22.62
C ILE A 66 18.65 16.09 -21.47
N MET A 67 18.29 16.48 -20.25
CA MET A 67 19.11 16.29 -19.06
C MET A 67 18.62 15.12 -18.21
N PRO A 68 19.49 14.49 -17.41
CA PRO A 68 19.07 13.61 -16.32
C PRO A 68 18.03 14.29 -15.42
N ASN A 69 17.04 13.52 -14.99
CA ASN A 69 15.85 13.94 -14.23
C ASN A 69 14.80 14.76 -14.98
N ASP A 70 15.03 15.14 -16.24
CA ASP A 70 13.96 15.72 -17.06
C ASP A 70 12.78 14.76 -17.11
N THR A 71 11.57 15.31 -16.94
CA THR A 71 10.33 14.54 -16.99
C THR A 71 9.59 14.85 -18.27
N TYR A 72 9.30 13.81 -19.04
CA TYR A 72 8.50 13.86 -20.26
C TYR A 72 7.27 12.99 -20.04
N LYS A 73 6.12 13.62 -19.80
CA LYS A 73 4.87 12.92 -19.43
C LYS A 73 5.14 12.03 -18.18
N GLN A 74 4.89 10.72 -18.23
CA GLN A 74 5.16 9.78 -17.12
C GLN A 74 6.52 9.09 -17.21
N LEU A 75 7.51 9.71 -17.87
CA LEU A 75 8.85 9.17 -18.06
C LEU A 75 9.88 10.14 -17.49
N LYS A 76 10.68 9.67 -16.53
CA LYS A 76 11.82 10.39 -15.99
C LYS A 76 13.09 9.93 -16.68
N VAL A 77 13.87 10.85 -17.23
CA VAL A 77 15.15 10.56 -17.87
C VAL A 77 16.19 10.20 -16.80
N ILE A 78 16.84 9.06 -16.94
CA ILE A 78 17.99 8.67 -16.10
C ILE A 78 19.27 9.15 -16.74
N LYS A 79 19.51 8.76 -18.01
CA LYS A 79 20.70 9.16 -18.78
C LYS A 79 20.50 8.98 -20.28
N GLU A 80 21.25 9.75 -21.06
CA GLU A 80 21.48 9.44 -22.48
C GLU A 80 22.39 8.22 -22.60
N ILE A 81 22.11 7.35 -23.57
CA ILE A 81 22.96 6.19 -23.88
C ILE A 81 23.81 6.53 -25.10
N ASP A 82 25.11 6.60 -24.91
CA ASP A 82 26.07 6.82 -25.99
C ASP A 82 26.24 5.57 -26.85
N GLY A 83 26.25 5.77 -28.17
CA GLY A 83 26.65 4.76 -29.14
C GLY A 83 25.72 3.55 -29.25
N LYS A 84 24.78 3.60 -30.21
CA LYS A 84 24.37 2.50 -31.12
C LYS A 84 23.08 2.87 -31.87
N LEU A 85 22.87 2.19 -33.00
CA LEU A 85 21.63 2.23 -33.78
C LEU A 85 20.45 1.74 -32.92
N TYR A 86 19.38 2.53 -32.74
CA TYR A 86 18.14 2.04 -32.12
C TYR A 86 17.33 1.34 -33.20
N LYS A 87 17.20 0.00 -33.10
CA LYS A 87 16.53 -0.82 -34.12
C LYS A 87 17.05 -0.53 -35.54
N GLY A 88 18.37 -0.45 -35.70
CA GLY A 88 19.01 -0.20 -37.01
C GLY A 88 19.00 1.26 -37.49
N LYS A 89 18.42 2.21 -36.75
CA LYS A 89 18.42 3.64 -37.10
C LYS A 89 19.39 4.46 -36.25
N ASN A 90 20.11 5.38 -36.89
CA ASN A 90 21.02 6.32 -36.21
C ASN A 90 20.23 7.42 -35.49
N GLN A 91 19.80 7.15 -34.26
CA GLN A 91 19.03 8.06 -33.42
C GLN A 91 19.45 7.97 -31.96
N ARG A 92 19.37 9.09 -31.24
CA ARG A 92 19.68 9.18 -29.81
C ARG A 92 18.71 8.35 -28.98
N GLN A 93 19.22 7.78 -27.89
CA GLN A 93 18.48 6.89 -27.00
C GLN A 93 18.66 7.32 -25.55
N PHE A 94 17.61 7.14 -24.77
CA PHE A 94 17.58 7.52 -23.36
C PHE A 94 17.12 6.33 -22.52
N LEU A 95 17.82 6.10 -21.42
CA LEU A 95 17.35 5.24 -20.35
C LEU A 95 16.37 6.06 -19.50
N CYS A 96 15.15 5.57 -19.36
CA CYS A 96 14.09 6.24 -18.63
C CYS A 96 13.44 5.32 -17.60
N GLU A 97 12.97 5.91 -16.51
CA GLU A 97 12.10 5.28 -15.51
C GLU A 97 10.64 5.68 -15.79
N CYS A 98 9.74 4.71 -15.80
CA CYS A 98 8.31 4.98 -15.87
C CYS A 98 7.75 5.33 -14.49
N LEU A 99 7.25 6.54 -14.31
CA LEU A 99 6.69 7.02 -13.03
C LEU A 99 5.43 6.27 -12.58
N ASN A 100 4.77 5.53 -13.49
CA ASN A 100 3.59 4.72 -13.15
C ASN A 100 3.92 3.33 -12.62
N CYS A 101 5.11 2.77 -12.90
CA CYS A 101 5.42 1.38 -12.55
C CYS A 101 6.89 1.10 -12.22
N ASN A 102 7.70 2.15 -12.15
CA ASN A 102 9.15 2.13 -11.90
C ASN A 102 9.93 1.24 -12.89
N ASN A 103 9.33 0.87 -14.02
CA ASN A 103 10.00 0.09 -15.04
C ASN A 103 11.04 0.96 -15.74
N ILE A 104 12.29 0.50 -15.73
CA ILE A 104 13.39 1.12 -16.45
C ILE A 104 13.46 0.53 -17.86
N PHE A 105 13.55 1.38 -18.87
CA PHE A 105 13.63 0.96 -20.28
C PHE A 105 14.33 2.01 -21.15
N THR A 106 14.75 1.59 -22.34
CA THR A 106 15.35 2.49 -23.33
C THR A 106 14.30 2.96 -24.33
N ILE A 107 14.29 4.26 -24.64
CA ILE A 107 13.42 4.89 -25.65
C ILE A 107 14.24 5.79 -26.58
N SER A 108 13.84 5.90 -27.85
CA SER A 108 14.48 6.85 -28.78
C SER A 108 14.04 8.28 -28.52
N ILE A 109 14.82 9.26 -28.99
CA ILE A 109 14.45 10.69 -28.93
C ILE A 109 13.07 10.98 -29.56
N VAL A 110 12.72 10.29 -30.64
CA VAL A 110 11.42 10.45 -31.32
C VAL A 110 10.28 9.96 -30.44
N GLY A 111 10.47 8.81 -29.77
CA GLY A 111 9.48 8.29 -28.82
C GLY A 111 9.35 9.15 -27.57
N LEU A 112 10.49 9.60 -27.01
CA LEU A 112 10.53 10.43 -25.80
C LEU A 112 9.82 11.77 -26.00
N LEU A 113 9.96 12.38 -27.18
CA LEU A 113 9.33 13.65 -27.54
C LEU A 113 7.97 13.49 -28.24
N SER A 114 7.48 12.25 -28.42
CA SER A 114 6.25 12.02 -29.15
C SER A 114 5.05 12.63 -28.43
N THR A 115 4.27 13.43 -29.14
CA THR A 115 2.99 13.97 -28.66
C THR A 115 1.87 12.94 -28.78
N THR A 116 1.96 12.01 -29.73
CA THR A 116 0.92 11.03 -30.09
C THR A 116 1.07 9.67 -29.41
N GLN A 117 2.27 9.30 -28.95
CA GLN A 117 2.47 8.01 -28.29
C GLN A 117 1.89 8.01 -26.87
N SER A 118 1.34 6.86 -26.47
CA SER A 118 0.74 6.60 -25.15
C SER A 118 1.59 7.18 -24.04
N PHE A 119 0.97 7.87 -23.08
CA PHE A 119 1.62 8.64 -22.01
C PHE A 119 2.43 7.80 -21.01
N THR A 120 2.75 6.54 -21.30
CA THR A 120 3.32 5.57 -20.37
C THR A 120 4.24 4.57 -21.10
N CYS A 121 5.03 3.78 -20.35
CA CYS A 121 5.86 2.73 -20.95
C CYS A 121 5.01 1.61 -21.59
N ASN A 122 5.58 0.82 -22.51
CA ASN A 122 4.88 -0.30 -23.18
C ASN A 122 4.22 -1.28 -22.19
N ARG A 123 4.78 -1.45 -20.99
CA ARG A 123 4.20 -2.29 -19.93
C ARG A 123 2.89 -1.69 -19.40
N CYS A 124 2.84 -0.38 -19.18
CA CYS A 124 1.64 0.33 -18.74
C CYS A 124 0.63 0.51 -19.87
N ALA A 125 1.08 0.79 -21.10
CA ALA A 125 0.21 0.96 -22.26
C ALA A 125 -0.61 -0.30 -22.61
N ARG A 126 -0.11 -1.49 -22.25
CA ARG A 126 -0.82 -2.76 -22.44
C ARG A 126 -1.84 -3.08 -21.34
N ARG A 127 -1.86 -2.33 -20.24
CA ARG A 127 -2.78 -2.59 -19.13
C ARG A 127 -4.04 -1.79 -19.35
N LYS A 128 -5.17 -2.48 -19.36
CA LYS A 128 -6.50 -1.85 -19.39
C LYS A 128 -6.71 -1.17 -18.04
N ASP A 129 -6.87 0.14 -18.03
CA ASP A 129 -7.34 0.84 -16.85
C ASP A 129 -8.82 0.53 -16.64
N ILE A 130 -9.15 0.07 -15.45
CA ILE A 130 -10.50 -0.31 -15.04
C ILE A 130 -11.04 0.58 -13.92
N THR A 131 -10.33 1.68 -13.61
CA THR A 131 -10.75 2.66 -12.62
C THR A 131 -12.15 3.22 -12.94
N GLY A 132 -12.99 3.35 -11.92
CA GLY A 132 -14.39 3.80 -12.05
C GLY A 132 -15.37 2.72 -12.54
N GLN A 133 -14.89 1.56 -13.00
CA GLN A 133 -15.78 0.49 -13.44
C GLN A 133 -16.25 -0.35 -12.25
N LYS A 134 -17.51 -0.81 -12.34
CA LYS A 134 -18.12 -1.73 -11.37
C LYS A 134 -18.14 -3.14 -11.95
N PHE A 135 -17.70 -4.10 -11.14
CA PHE A 135 -17.71 -5.53 -11.44
C PHE A 135 -18.37 -6.26 -10.27
N ASN A 136 -19.52 -6.89 -10.51
CA ASN A 136 -20.33 -7.48 -9.45
C ASN A 136 -20.57 -6.45 -8.33
N MET A 137 -20.19 -6.77 -7.08
CA MET A 137 -20.34 -5.88 -5.93
C MET A 137 -19.14 -4.95 -5.71
N LEU A 138 -18.13 -4.95 -6.59
CA LEU A 138 -16.89 -4.19 -6.42
C LEU A 138 -16.81 -3.03 -7.43
N THR A 139 -16.77 -1.80 -6.94
CA THR A 139 -16.47 -0.60 -7.75
C THR A 139 -15.00 -0.24 -7.61
N VAL A 140 -14.27 -0.16 -8.71
CA VAL A 140 -12.83 0.14 -8.72
C VAL A 140 -12.59 1.63 -8.46
N ILE A 141 -11.81 1.94 -7.43
CA ILE A 141 -11.49 3.31 -7.01
C ILE A 141 -10.19 3.80 -7.64
N GLU A 142 -9.11 3.04 -7.49
CA GLU A 142 -7.77 3.44 -7.94
C GLU A 142 -6.84 2.23 -8.05
N LEU A 143 -5.76 2.38 -8.80
CA LEU A 143 -4.66 1.42 -8.83
C LEU A 143 -3.93 1.46 -7.48
N ASP A 144 -3.85 0.31 -6.79
CA ASP A 144 -3.14 0.16 -5.52
C ASP A 144 -1.65 -0.09 -5.75
N ARG A 145 -1.33 -1.15 -6.48
CA ARG A 145 0.04 -1.55 -6.77
C ARG A 145 0.14 -2.43 -8.00
N ILE A 146 1.37 -2.61 -8.46
CA ILE A 146 1.74 -3.55 -9.51
C ILE A 146 2.73 -4.55 -8.91
N GLU A 147 2.40 -5.83 -8.95
CA GLU A 147 3.19 -6.89 -8.37
C GLU A 147 3.19 -8.10 -9.33
N ASN A 148 4.35 -8.69 -9.62
CA ASN A 148 4.48 -9.81 -10.57
C ASN A 148 3.78 -9.57 -11.93
N ASN A 149 3.91 -8.34 -12.45
CA ASN A 149 3.26 -7.87 -13.68
C ASN A 149 1.71 -7.89 -13.66
N LYS A 150 1.09 -8.04 -12.48
CA LYS A 150 -0.36 -7.97 -12.28
C LYS A 150 -0.73 -6.65 -11.60
N SER A 151 -1.83 -6.04 -12.06
CA SER A 151 -2.38 -4.84 -11.44
C SER A 151 -3.30 -5.22 -10.29
N TYR A 152 -3.11 -4.57 -9.15
CA TYR A 152 -3.98 -4.65 -7.99
C TYR A 152 -4.66 -3.30 -7.82
N TYR A 153 -5.97 -3.33 -7.60
CA TYR A 153 -6.79 -2.13 -7.48
C TYR A 153 -7.47 -2.09 -6.11
N LYS A 154 -7.61 -0.89 -5.55
CA LYS A 154 -8.54 -0.67 -4.44
C LYS A 154 -9.94 -0.61 -5.00
N CYS A 155 -10.85 -1.34 -4.38
CA CYS A 155 -12.26 -1.39 -4.74
C CYS A 155 -13.11 -1.14 -3.50
N ILE A 156 -14.19 -0.38 -3.66
CA ILE A 156 -15.26 -0.30 -2.66
C ILE A 156 -16.29 -1.38 -2.97
N CYS A 157 -16.61 -2.19 -1.97
CA CYS A 157 -17.68 -3.17 -2.07
C CYS A 157 -19.03 -2.51 -1.79
N ASP A 158 -20.13 -3.02 -2.35
CA ASP A 158 -21.49 -2.54 -2.04
C ASP A 158 -21.84 -2.60 -0.53
N CYS A 159 -21.17 -3.45 0.25
CA CYS A 159 -21.29 -3.45 1.72
C CYS A 159 -20.45 -2.35 2.42
N GLY A 160 -19.86 -1.42 1.67
CA GLY A 160 -19.05 -0.30 2.16
C GLY A 160 -17.57 -0.62 2.46
N LYS A 161 -17.15 -1.89 2.44
CA LYS A 161 -15.76 -2.26 2.74
C LYS A 161 -14.84 -2.01 1.56
N ILE A 162 -13.71 -1.33 1.79
CA ILE A 162 -12.62 -1.20 0.82
C ILE A 162 -11.73 -2.45 0.87
N VAL A 163 -11.41 -3.00 -0.30
CA VAL A 163 -10.51 -4.15 -0.46
C VAL A 163 -9.55 -3.93 -1.62
N THR A 164 -8.35 -4.50 -1.54
CA THR A 164 -7.47 -4.62 -2.70
C THR A 164 -7.75 -5.94 -3.41
N ALA A 165 -8.01 -5.89 -4.72
CA ALA A 165 -8.24 -7.07 -5.56
C ALA A 165 -7.43 -7.01 -6.86
N ARG A 166 -7.10 -8.19 -7.40
CA ARG A 166 -6.31 -8.32 -8.63
C ARG A 166 -7.19 -8.08 -9.86
N SER A 167 -6.71 -7.31 -10.83
CA SER A 167 -7.49 -6.84 -11.99
C SER A 167 -8.14 -7.96 -12.81
N ASP A 168 -7.43 -9.07 -13.05
CA ASP A 168 -7.96 -10.24 -13.75
C ASP A 168 -9.00 -10.98 -12.90
N HIS A 169 -8.82 -11.09 -11.59
CA HIS A 169 -9.82 -11.71 -10.70
C HIS A 169 -11.12 -10.92 -10.61
N ILE A 170 -11.03 -9.58 -10.68
CA ILE A 170 -12.20 -8.71 -10.71
C ILE A 170 -12.95 -8.90 -12.03
N GLN A 171 -12.24 -8.87 -13.17
CA GLN A 171 -12.83 -8.99 -14.51
C GLN A 171 -13.40 -10.40 -14.79
N ASP A 172 -12.71 -11.45 -14.36
CA ASP A 172 -13.15 -12.86 -14.53
C ASP A 172 -14.17 -13.30 -13.46
N SER A 173 -14.72 -12.37 -12.68
CA SER A 173 -15.69 -12.64 -11.60
C SER A 173 -15.25 -13.65 -10.53
N ARG A 174 -13.93 -13.84 -10.34
CA ARG A 174 -13.40 -14.65 -9.23
C ARG A 174 -13.50 -13.92 -7.89
N ASN A 175 -13.41 -12.59 -7.92
CA ASN A 175 -13.62 -11.72 -6.78
C ASN A 175 -14.93 -10.94 -6.96
N VAL A 176 -16.06 -11.54 -6.58
CA VAL A 176 -17.39 -10.93 -6.73
C VAL A 176 -17.71 -9.86 -5.67
N SER A 177 -17.04 -9.91 -4.51
CA SER A 177 -17.25 -8.99 -3.37
C SER A 177 -16.01 -8.96 -2.46
N CYS A 178 -16.08 -8.19 -1.37
CA CYS A 178 -15.06 -8.22 -0.31
C CYS A 178 -15.07 -9.51 0.55
N GLY A 179 -15.90 -10.49 0.18
CA GLY A 179 -16.20 -11.71 0.97
C GLY A 179 -17.50 -11.63 1.75
N CYS A 180 -18.20 -10.49 1.76
CA CYS A 180 -19.52 -10.35 2.38
C CYS A 180 -20.55 -11.31 1.77
N TYR A 181 -20.60 -11.43 0.44
CA TYR A 181 -21.50 -12.34 -0.26
C TYR A 181 -21.33 -13.80 0.22
N LYS A 182 -20.09 -14.29 0.29
CA LYS A 182 -19.81 -15.66 0.77
C LYS A 182 -20.23 -15.88 2.22
N ARG A 183 -20.09 -14.85 3.07
CA ARG A 183 -20.49 -14.93 4.47
C ARG A 183 -22.00 -15.00 4.60
N GLU A 184 -22.71 -14.19 3.84
CA GLU A 184 -24.17 -14.15 3.83
C GLU A 184 -24.77 -15.52 3.46
N ILE A 185 -24.32 -16.13 2.36
CA ILE A 185 -24.80 -17.44 1.90
C ILE A 185 -24.43 -18.62 2.83
N HIS A 186 -23.49 -18.44 3.77
CA HIS A 186 -23.08 -19.49 4.73
C HIS A 186 -23.47 -19.16 6.18
N THR A 187 -24.39 -18.21 6.39
CA THR A 187 -24.87 -17.83 7.72
C THR A 187 -26.38 -17.89 7.79
N GLY A 188 -26.90 -17.98 9.02
CA GLY A 188 -28.35 -18.07 9.25
C GLY A 188 -28.94 -19.29 8.55
N GLU A 189 -30.17 -19.15 8.06
CA GLU A 189 -30.92 -20.19 7.37
C GLU A 189 -30.25 -20.78 6.13
N ASN A 190 -29.32 -20.04 5.53
CA ASN A 190 -28.58 -20.49 4.35
C ASN A 190 -27.46 -21.51 4.69
N ASN A 191 -27.13 -21.71 5.97
CA ASN A 191 -26.15 -22.70 6.39
C ASN A 191 -26.82 -24.05 6.67
N HIS A 192 -26.33 -25.14 6.06
CA HIS A 192 -26.85 -26.50 6.29
C HIS A 192 -26.78 -26.96 7.76
N ASN A 193 -25.90 -26.38 8.57
CA ASN A 193 -25.83 -26.63 10.02
C ASN A 193 -26.75 -25.74 10.86
N TRP A 194 -27.59 -24.90 10.23
CA TRP A 194 -28.47 -23.99 10.94
C TRP A 194 -29.63 -24.73 11.60
N LYS A 195 -29.65 -24.69 12.93
CA LYS A 195 -30.67 -25.33 13.77
C LYS A 195 -31.74 -24.35 14.22
N GLY A 196 -32.36 -23.64 13.27
CA GLY A 196 -33.53 -22.79 13.54
C GLY A 196 -33.27 -21.49 14.32
N GLY A 197 -32.01 -21.04 14.42
CA GLY A 197 -31.71 -19.67 14.82
C GLY A 197 -32.09 -19.23 16.25
N VAL A 198 -32.17 -20.12 17.24
CA VAL A 198 -32.57 -19.74 18.62
C VAL A 198 -31.39 -19.68 19.60
N LEU A 199 -30.35 -18.90 19.29
CA LEU A 199 -29.53 -18.35 20.36
C LEU A 199 -30.26 -17.12 20.90
N THR A 200 -30.78 -17.24 22.12
CA THR A 200 -31.38 -16.11 22.83
C THR A 200 -30.43 -14.90 22.83
N LYS A 201 -30.96 -13.68 22.91
CA LYS A 201 -30.16 -12.44 23.04
C LYS A 201 -29.06 -12.61 24.11
N TYR A 202 -29.42 -13.25 25.22
CA TYR A 202 -28.52 -13.69 26.30
C TYR A 202 -27.35 -14.55 25.81
N LYS A 203 -27.60 -15.65 25.09
CA LYS A 203 -26.53 -16.57 24.64
C LYS A 203 -25.57 -15.89 23.65
N LYS A 204 -26.10 -15.04 22.76
CA LYS A 204 -25.27 -14.24 21.83
C LYS A 204 -24.37 -13.28 22.59
N MET A 205 -24.91 -12.59 23.58
CA MET A 205 -24.16 -11.63 24.38
C MET A 205 -23.11 -12.30 25.26
N ARG A 206 -23.44 -13.42 25.91
CA ARG A 206 -22.49 -14.21 26.70
C ARG A 206 -21.33 -14.72 25.85
N ALA A 207 -21.60 -15.19 24.63
CA ALA A 207 -20.55 -15.59 23.70
C ALA A 207 -19.63 -14.42 23.30
N ARG A 208 -20.21 -13.23 23.01
CA ARG A 208 -19.45 -12.01 22.69
C ARG A 208 -18.56 -11.57 23.85
N ILE A 209 -19.09 -11.50 25.06
CA ILE A 209 -18.33 -11.10 26.25
C ILE A 209 -17.20 -12.10 26.52
N ASN A 210 -17.49 -13.40 26.47
CA ASN A 210 -16.45 -14.41 26.62
C ASN A 210 -15.35 -14.25 25.55
N HIS A 211 -15.69 -13.97 24.29
CA HIS A 211 -14.70 -13.70 23.24
C HIS A 211 -13.81 -12.49 23.55
N ILE A 212 -14.35 -11.42 24.14
CA ILE A 212 -13.61 -10.19 24.45
C ILE A 212 -12.72 -10.36 25.70
N TYR A 213 -13.28 -10.91 26.78
CA TYR A 213 -12.65 -10.86 28.09
C TYR A 213 -11.84 -12.11 28.45
N LYS A 214 -12.12 -13.27 27.84
CA LYS A 214 -11.47 -14.55 28.22
C LYS A 214 -9.94 -14.45 28.28
N ALA A 215 -9.32 -13.95 27.22
CA ALA A 215 -7.86 -13.84 27.16
C ALA A 215 -7.32 -12.85 28.20
N LYS A 216 -8.04 -11.73 28.40
CA LYS A 216 -7.69 -10.69 29.38
C LYS A 216 -7.72 -11.23 30.81
N ILE A 217 -8.80 -11.92 31.18
CA ILE A 217 -9.01 -12.48 32.51
C ILE A 217 -8.00 -13.60 32.80
N HIS A 218 -7.76 -14.50 31.85
CA HIS A 218 -6.76 -15.57 32.04
C HIS A 218 -5.35 -15.01 32.21
N LYS A 219 -5.00 -13.98 31.45
CA LYS A 219 -3.72 -13.30 31.61
C LYS A 219 -3.60 -12.59 32.96
N ARG A 220 -4.65 -11.86 33.38
CA ARG A 220 -4.72 -11.19 34.70
C ARG A 220 -4.52 -12.20 35.84
N ASP A 221 -5.12 -13.36 35.70
CA ASP A 221 -5.08 -14.42 36.71
C ASP A 221 -3.84 -15.33 36.58
N ASP A 222 -2.87 -14.96 35.72
CA ASP A 222 -1.65 -15.74 35.45
C ASP A 222 -1.95 -17.23 35.20
N TYR A 223 -3.00 -17.47 34.40
CA TYR A 223 -3.50 -18.79 34.02
C TYR A 223 -3.74 -19.72 35.23
N THR A 224 -4.08 -19.15 36.39
CA THR A 224 -4.24 -19.87 37.65
C THR A 224 -5.72 -20.01 38.00
N CYS A 225 -6.15 -21.23 38.29
CA CYS A 225 -7.51 -21.51 38.76
C CYS A 225 -7.72 -20.90 40.16
N HIS A 226 -8.79 -20.12 40.35
CA HIS A 226 -9.08 -19.46 41.63
C HIS A 226 -9.38 -20.43 42.78
N LYS A 227 -9.94 -21.61 42.49
CA LYS A 227 -10.25 -22.61 43.54
C LYS A 227 -9.05 -23.49 43.89
N CYS A 228 -8.47 -24.19 42.91
CA CYS A 228 -7.43 -25.18 43.17
C CYS A 228 -6.00 -24.62 43.12
N LYS A 229 -5.83 -23.34 42.77
CA LYS A 229 -4.54 -22.61 42.71
C LYS A 229 -3.49 -23.19 41.76
N LYS A 230 -3.88 -24.12 40.87
CA LYS A 230 -3.01 -24.71 39.84
C LYS A 230 -3.08 -23.91 38.53
N LYS A 231 -1.98 -23.94 37.77
CA LYS A 231 -1.89 -23.35 36.43
C LYS A 231 -2.41 -24.31 35.35
N PHE A 232 -3.05 -23.76 34.31
CA PHE A 232 -3.57 -24.53 33.18
C PHE A 232 -3.45 -23.76 31.87
N ASP A 233 -3.14 -24.46 30.78
CA ASP A 233 -3.14 -23.89 29.42
C ASP A 233 -4.55 -23.52 28.94
N LYS A 234 -5.57 -24.20 29.49
CA LYS A 234 -6.99 -24.01 29.14
C LYS A 234 -7.82 -23.81 30.40
N LEU A 235 -8.35 -22.60 30.55
CA LEU A 235 -9.25 -22.19 31.62
C LEU A 235 -10.60 -21.75 31.05
N ILE A 236 -11.57 -21.62 31.96
CA ILE A 236 -12.90 -21.08 31.73
C ILE A 236 -12.99 -19.73 32.43
N CYS A 237 -13.48 -18.72 31.72
CA CYS A 237 -13.82 -17.43 32.29
C CYS A 237 -15.22 -17.54 32.89
N HIS A 238 -15.27 -17.55 34.22
CA HIS A 238 -16.50 -17.74 34.99
C HIS A 238 -16.98 -16.40 35.54
N HIS A 239 -18.29 -16.12 35.46
CA HIS A 239 -18.90 -14.96 36.08
C HIS A 239 -19.25 -15.24 37.54
N ILE A 240 -18.91 -14.33 38.45
CA ILE A 240 -19.14 -14.51 39.91
C ILE A 240 -20.61 -14.30 40.26
N LEU A 241 -21.14 -13.13 39.88
CA LEU A 241 -22.56 -12.80 39.93
C LEU A 241 -23.24 -13.34 38.68
N ASP A 242 -24.46 -13.86 38.85
CA ASP A 242 -25.20 -14.48 37.75
C ASP A 242 -25.36 -13.55 36.53
N PHE A 243 -24.99 -14.07 35.36
CA PHE A 243 -25.03 -13.33 34.11
C PHE A 243 -26.46 -12.94 33.70
N ALA A 244 -27.48 -13.75 34.02
CA ALA A 244 -28.85 -13.45 33.61
C ALA A 244 -29.42 -12.30 34.46
N THR A 245 -29.25 -12.39 35.77
CA THR A 245 -29.77 -11.43 36.76
C THR A 245 -29.04 -10.09 36.71
N TYR A 246 -27.71 -10.08 36.66
CA TYR A 246 -26.91 -8.85 36.81
C TYR A 246 -26.45 -8.30 35.47
N GLU A 247 -27.38 -7.71 34.71
CA GLU A 247 -27.12 -7.23 33.35
C GLU A 247 -25.96 -6.23 33.25
N HIS A 248 -25.88 -5.31 34.23
CA HIS A 248 -24.87 -4.26 34.30
C HIS A 248 -23.48 -4.77 34.76
N MET A 249 -23.40 -6.00 35.28
CA MET A 249 -22.13 -6.61 35.74
C MET A 249 -21.52 -7.55 34.70
N ARG A 250 -22.12 -7.69 33.51
CA ARG A 250 -21.77 -8.75 32.56
C ARG A 250 -20.39 -8.58 31.93
N ASP A 251 -19.92 -7.36 31.77
CA ASP A 251 -18.64 -6.97 31.14
C ASP A 251 -17.66 -6.33 32.14
N ILE A 252 -17.97 -6.42 33.43
CA ILE A 252 -17.11 -5.99 34.52
C ILE A 252 -16.10 -7.09 34.87
N GLU A 253 -14.81 -6.75 34.87
CA GLU A 253 -13.73 -7.72 35.04
C GLU A 253 -13.65 -8.31 36.44
N SER A 254 -13.95 -7.52 37.47
CA SER A 254 -14.01 -7.99 38.85
C SER A 254 -15.08 -9.07 39.01
N ASN A 255 -16.14 -9.03 38.19
CA ASN A 255 -17.19 -10.05 38.13
C ASN A 255 -16.78 -11.31 37.34
N MET A 256 -15.52 -11.46 36.94
CA MET A 256 -15.03 -12.64 36.22
C MET A 256 -13.78 -13.22 36.88
N CYS A 257 -13.64 -14.54 36.87
CA CYS A 257 -12.42 -15.23 37.28
C CYS A 257 -12.07 -16.42 36.40
N SER A 258 -10.82 -16.85 36.48
CA SER A 258 -10.33 -18.05 35.80
C SER A 258 -10.53 -19.30 36.66
N LEU A 259 -11.23 -20.30 36.12
CA LEU A 259 -11.41 -21.63 36.72
C LEU A 259 -10.98 -22.74 35.77
N CYS A 260 -10.42 -23.83 36.31
CA CYS A 260 -10.21 -25.05 35.53
C CYS A 260 -11.55 -25.76 35.32
N ASN A 261 -11.62 -26.66 34.33
CA ASN A 261 -12.87 -27.34 33.97
C ASN A 261 -13.48 -28.10 35.16
N LYS A 262 -12.65 -28.78 35.97
CA LYS A 262 -13.10 -29.51 37.16
C LYS A 262 -13.77 -28.59 38.18
N CYS A 263 -13.08 -27.52 38.58
CA CYS A 263 -13.62 -26.58 39.57
C CYS A 263 -14.84 -25.81 39.05
N HIS A 264 -14.84 -25.41 37.77
CA HIS A 264 -16.00 -24.76 37.16
C HIS A 264 -17.25 -25.65 37.18
N TYR A 265 -17.07 -26.94 36.86
CA TYR A 265 -18.15 -27.92 36.93
C TYR A 265 -18.61 -28.17 38.38
N GLU A 266 -17.68 -28.30 39.33
CA GLU A 266 -17.99 -28.47 40.75
C GLU A 266 -18.80 -27.29 41.31
N TYR A 267 -18.43 -26.06 40.97
CA TYR A 267 -19.19 -24.87 41.37
C TYR A 267 -20.63 -24.93 40.87
N HIS A 268 -20.82 -25.15 39.56
CA HIS A 268 -22.17 -25.22 39.01
C HIS A 268 -22.94 -26.44 39.53
N LYS A 269 -22.29 -27.56 39.84
CA LYS A 269 -22.98 -28.68 40.47
C LYS A 269 -23.59 -28.34 41.84
N LEU A 270 -22.94 -27.46 42.61
CA LEU A 270 -23.36 -27.07 43.96
C LEU A 270 -24.28 -25.85 43.95
N TYR A 271 -23.97 -24.84 43.14
CA TYR A 271 -24.60 -23.51 43.17
C TYR A 271 -25.28 -23.14 41.84
N GLY A 272 -25.09 -23.92 40.77
CA GLY A 272 -25.49 -23.56 39.40
C GLY A 272 -26.44 -24.54 38.71
N GLY A 273 -27.74 -24.27 38.79
CA GLY A 273 -28.77 -24.88 37.94
C GLY A 273 -29.50 -23.83 37.10
N TYR A 274 -30.33 -24.26 36.15
CA TYR A 274 -31.10 -23.38 35.23
C TYR A 274 -32.09 -22.40 35.91
N SER A 275 -32.11 -22.32 37.24
CA SER A 275 -33.05 -21.52 38.03
C SER A 275 -32.46 -20.91 39.32
N ALA A 276 -31.15 -20.97 39.54
CA ALA A 276 -30.54 -20.43 40.77
C ALA A 276 -29.71 -19.18 40.46
N THR A 277 -30.14 -18.03 40.98
CA THR A 277 -29.33 -16.81 41.01
C THR A 277 -28.16 -17.05 41.95
N THR A 278 -26.93 -16.80 41.49
CA THR A 278 -25.71 -16.92 42.29
C THR A 278 -25.21 -15.55 42.70
N TYR A 279 -24.79 -15.44 43.95
CA TYR A 279 -24.30 -14.23 44.61
C TYR A 279 -22.84 -14.40 45.03
N LEU A 280 -22.17 -13.29 45.35
CA LEU A 280 -20.79 -13.33 45.84
C LEU A 280 -20.60 -14.23 47.08
N PRO A 281 -21.49 -14.22 48.10
CA PRO A 281 -21.35 -15.11 49.25
C PRO A 281 -21.32 -16.60 48.87
N ASP A 282 -22.13 -17.03 47.91
CA ASP A 282 -22.15 -18.43 47.42
C ASP A 282 -20.80 -18.82 46.84
N PHE A 283 -20.21 -17.93 46.04
CA PHE A 283 -18.91 -18.15 45.44
C PHE A 283 -17.79 -18.17 46.48
N GLU A 284 -17.83 -17.30 47.49
CA GLU A 284 -16.84 -17.26 48.57
C GLU A 284 -16.94 -18.48 49.50
N GLU A 285 -18.16 -18.91 49.82
CA GLU A 285 -18.41 -20.16 50.55
C GLU A 285 -17.82 -21.34 49.78
N TRP A 286 -18.13 -21.44 48.48
CA TRP A 286 -17.57 -22.48 47.63
C TRP A 286 -16.06 -22.41 47.54
N LEU A 287 -15.47 -21.21 47.42
CA LEU A 287 -14.02 -21.03 47.40
C LEU A 287 -13.39 -21.49 48.73
N GLY A 288 -14.06 -21.25 49.86
CA GLY A 288 -13.53 -21.42 51.20
C GLY A 288 -12.69 -20.24 51.68
N GLU A 289 -12.76 -19.11 50.98
CA GLU A 289 -12.01 -17.89 51.27
C GLU A 289 -12.66 -16.68 50.59
N LYS A 290 -12.24 -15.47 50.97
CA LYS A 290 -12.69 -14.25 50.31
C LYS A 290 -12.18 -14.19 48.87
N TYR A 291 -13.04 -13.75 47.98
CA TYR A 291 -12.70 -13.64 46.57
C TYR A 291 -11.61 -12.58 46.36
N LYS A 292 -10.59 -12.93 45.57
CA LYS A 292 -9.40 -12.10 45.33
C LYS A 292 -9.73 -10.67 44.92
N TYR A 293 -10.76 -10.47 44.09
CA TYR A 293 -11.16 -9.16 43.59
C TYR A 293 -12.41 -8.61 44.29
N ARG A 294 -12.69 -9.05 45.53
CA ARG A 294 -13.86 -8.67 46.32
C ARG A 294 -14.08 -7.17 46.40
N ALA A 295 -13.05 -6.42 46.79
CA ALA A 295 -13.17 -4.96 47.00
C ALA A 295 -13.54 -4.23 45.69
N GLN A 296 -12.96 -4.66 44.57
CA GLN A 296 -13.26 -4.10 43.24
C GLN A 296 -14.68 -4.48 42.82
N LEU A 297 -15.07 -5.75 42.98
CA LEU A 297 -16.42 -6.21 42.65
C LEU A 297 -17.50 -5.45 43.43
N LEU A 298 -17.28 -5.20 44.73
CA LEU A 298 -18.20 -4.38 45.53
C LEU A 298 -18.22 -2.91 45.09
N SER A 299 -17.06 -2.35 44.73
CA SER A 299 -16.98 -0.98 44.22
C SER A 299 -17.65 -0.81 42.86
N ASP A 300 -17.60 -1.84 42.00
CA ASP A 300 -18.21 -1.84 40.69
C ASP A 300 -19.72 -2.08 40.76
N TYR A 301 -20.20 -2.70 41.83
CA TYR A 301 -21.61 -2.98 42.09
C TYR A 301 -22.30 -1.71 42.66
N CYS A 302 -22.70 -0.80 41.76
CA CYS A 302 -23.32 0.49 42.06
C CYS A 302 -24.78 0.44 42.56
N GLU A 303 -25.19 -0.52 43.38
CA GLU A 303 -26.45 -0.41 44.14
C GLU A 303 -26.17 0.00 45.59
N PRO A 304 -27.00 0.89 46.19
CA PRO A 304 -26.77 1.37 47.54
C PRO A 304 -26.74 0.17 48.49
N ILE A 305 -25.58 0.01 49.13
CA ILE A 305 -25.36 -0.93 50.23
C ILE A 305 -26.38 -0.55 51.32
N TYR A 306 -27.47 -1.30 51.44
CA TYR A 306 -28.17 -1.35 52.71
C TYR A 306 -27.20 -2.01 53.69
N ILE A 307 -26.62 -1.15 54.53
CA ILE A 307 -25.78 -1.48 55.68
C ILE A 307 -26.58 -2.34 56.66
#